data_AF-A0A940ZGX4-F1
#
_entry.id   AF-A0A940ZGX4-F1
#
_cell.length_a   1.000
_cell.length_b   1.000
_cell.length_c   1.000
_cell.angle_alpha   90.00
_cell.angle_beta   90.00
_cell.angle_gamma   90.00
#
_symmetry.space_group_name_H-M   'P 1'
#
loop_
_entity.id
_entity.type
_entity.pdbx_description
1 polymer ?
#
loop_
_entity_poly.entity_id
_entity_poly.type
_entity_poly.pdbx_seq_one_letter_code
_entity_poly.pdbx_strand_id
1 'polypeptide(L)'
;MPALSLRLPEDLDHRLEDEARLEQLPRSEVVRIAIVDYLARRERERFMAELVAEANTAYADESIRRAALEMAEAGMSASNEGLDVVEGHKSGGSRSTRQTEKWWK
;
A
#
# COMPACT_ATOMS: atom_id res chain seq x y z
N MET A 1 30.21 -10.72 -13.46
CA MET A 1 29.25 -9.64 -13.17
C MET A 1 29.25 -8.69 -14.35
N PRO A 2 28.09 -8.36 -14.97
CA PRO A 2 28.03 -7.35 -16.01
C PRO A 2 28.36 -5.98 -15.42
N ALA A 3 29.15 -5.19 -16.14
CA ALA A 3 29.48 -3.81 -15.78
C ALA A 3 28.61 -2.85 -16.59
N LEU A 4 28.05 -1.83 -15.91
CA LEU A 4 27.20 -0.81 -16.51
C LEU A 4 27.88 0.55 -16.32
N SER A 5 28.18 1.25 -17.41
CA SER A 5 28.72 2.62 -17.38
C SER A 5 27.65 3.58 -17.87
N LEU A 6 27.28 4.54 -17.02
CA LEU A 6 26.23 5.52 -17.27
C LEU A 6 26.81 6.91 -17.04
N ARG A 7 26.41 7.88 -17.86
CA ARG A 7 26.68 9.29 -17.58
C ARG A 7 25.50 9.84 -16.79
N LEU A 8 25.77 10.30 -15.58
CA LEU A 8 24.80 10.96 -14.74
C LEU A 8 24.96 12.48 -14.89
N PRO A 9 23.87 13.24 -14.90
CA PRO A 9 23.96 14.69 -14.74
C PRO A 9 24.53 15.01 -13.34
N GLU A 10 25.25 16.14 -13.23
CA GLU A 10 26.06 16.47 -12.04
C GLU A 10 25.21 16.56 -10.76
N ASP A 11 23.99 17.07 -10.87
CA ASP A 11 23.03 17.16 -9.76
C ASP A 11 22.67 15.78 -9.19
N LEU A 12 22.45 14.80 -10.06
CA LEU A 12 22.15 13.43 -9.66
C LEU A 12 23.38 12.73 -9.06
N ASP A 13 24.58 13.05 -9.56
CA ASP A 13 25.82 12.50 -9.03
C ASP A 13 26.07 12.93 -7.59
N HIS A 14 25.89 14.23 -7.30
CA HIS A 14 25.99 14.77 -5.95
C HIS A 14 24.96 14.14 -5.00
N ARG A 15 23.71 14.02 -5.43
CA ARG A 15 22.65 13.37 -4.62
C ARG A 15 22.96 11.92 -4.33
N LEU A 16 23.52 11.18 -5.29
CA LEU A 16 23.92 9.80 -5.10
C LEU A 16 25.05 9.67 -4.07
N GLU A 17 25.99 10.61 -4.07
CA GLU A 17 27.11 10.63 -3.12
C GLU A 17 26.67 11.03 -1.71
N ASP A 18 25.70 11.93 -1.59
CA ASP A 18 25.05 12.26 -0.32
C ASP A 18 24.33 11.04 0.27
N GLU A 19 23.51 10.36 -0.53
CA GLU A 19 22.75 9.16 -0.12
C GLU A 19 23.69 8.01 0.29
N ALA A 20 24.74 7.77 -0.50
CA ALA A 20 25.77 6.78 -0.20
C ALA A 20 26.45 7.05 1.16
N ARG A 21 26.68 8.32 1.49
CA ARG A 21 27.25 8.71 2.78
C ARG A 21 26.26 8.55 3.94
N LEU A 22 24.99 8.87 3.74
CA LEU A 22 23.94 8.72 4.75
C LEU A 22 23.71 7.24 5.11
N GLU A 23 23.58 6.40 4.09
CA GLU A 23 23.36 4.96 4.22
C GLU A 23 24.65 4.17 4.53
N GLN A 24 25.82 4.83 4.47
CA GLN A 24 27.15 4.20 4.60
C GLN A 24 27.37 3.06 3.60
N LEU A 25 26.80 3.19 2.41
CA LEU A 25 26.90 2.21 1.34
C LEU A 25 27.77 2.74 0.19
N PRO A 26 28.44 1.87 -0.57
CA PRO A 26 29.13 2.31 -1.78
C PRO A 26 28.12 2.80 -2.82
N ARG A 27 28.49 3.82 -3.60
CA ARG A 27 27.65 4.42 -4.66
C ARG A 27 27.03 3.38 -5.59
N SER A 28 27.80 2.35 -5.97
CA SER A 28 27.32 1.27 -6.82
C SER A 28 26.18 0.46 -6.21
N GLU A 29 26.14 0.33 -4.88
CA GLU A 29 25.09 -0.40 -4.18
C GLU A 29 23.82 0.42 -4.05
N VAL A 30 23.95 1.72 -3.76
CA VAL A 30 22.81 2.66 -3.80
C VAL A 30 22.16 2.67 -5.18
N VAL A 31 22.97 2.71 -6.26
CA VAL A 31 22.46 2.60 -7.64
C VAL A 31 21.76 1.26 -7.87
N ARG A 32 22.31 0.15 -7.37
CA ARG A 32 21.72 -1.18 -7.53
C ARG A 32 20.35 -1.25 -6.85
N ILE A 33 20.24 -0.77 -5.62
CA ILE A 33 18.97 -0.71 -4.86
C ILE A 33 17.94 0.11 -5.64
N ALA A 34 18.31 1.32 -6.08
CA ALA A 34 17.42 2.17 -6.86
C ALA A 34 16.93 1.52 -8.16
N ILE A 35 17.80 0.78 -8.86
CA ILE A 35 17.42 0.04 -10.07
C ILE A 35 16.43 -1.09 -9.75
N VAL A 36 16.68 -1.86 -8.70
CA VAL A 36 15.79 -2.96 -8.28
C VAL A 36 14.41 -2.41 -7.92
N ASP A 37 14.36 -1.34 -7.12
CA ASP A 37 13.11 -0.72 -6.70
C ASP A 37 12.34 -0.13 -7.88
N TYR A 38 13.04 0.54 -8.80
CA TYR A 38 12.44 1.07 -10.01
C TYR A 38 11.84 -0.04 -10.88
N LEU A 39 12.57 -1.14 -11.10
CA LEU A 39 12.07 -2.26 -11.89
C LEU A 39 10.86 -2.93 -11.25
N ALA A 40 10.93 -3.20 -9.93
CA ALA A 40 9.81 -3.79 -9.19
C ALA A 40 8.57 -2.89 -9.20
N ARG A 41 8.77 -1.57 -9.07
CA ARG A 41 7.66 -0.60 -9.18
C ARG A 41 7.05 -0.61 -10.58
N ARG A 42 7.87 -0.59 -11.64
CA ARG A 42 7.39 -0.59 -13.03
C ARG A 42 6.67 -1.87 -13.41
N GLU A 43 7.13 -3.01 -12.90
CA GLU A 43 6.44 -4.29 -13.10
C GLU A 43 5.06 -4.28 -12.45
N ARG A 44 4.97 -3.86 -11.18
CA ARG A 44 3.69 -3.69 -10.48
C ARG A 44 2.77 -2.71 -11.20
N GLU A 45 3.28 -1.56 -11.65
CA GLU A 45 2.49 -0.58 -12.40
C GLU A 45 1.89 -1.18 -13.68
N ARG A 46 2.68 -1.95 -14.44
CA ARG A 46 2.21 -2.59 -15.68
C ARG A 46 1.16 -3.65 -15.38
N PHE A 47 1.41 -4.51 -14.40
CA PHE A 47 0.46 -5.53 -13.99
C PHE A 47 -0.86 -4.92 -13.50
N MET A 48 -0.79 -3.88 -12.66
CA MET A 48 -1.99 -3.19 -12.17
C MET A 48 -2.73 -2.46 -13.29
N ALA A 49 -2.02 -1.89 -14.26
CA ALA A 49 -2.66 -1.26 -15.41
C ALA A 49 -3.46 -2.27 -16.26
N GLU A 50 -2.91 -3.46 -16.49
CA GLU A 50 -3.62 -4.55 -17.18
C GLU A 50 -4.84 -5.02 -16.37
N LEU A 51 -4.69 -5.21 -15.06
CA LEU A 51 -5.79 -5.59 -14.18
C LEU A 51 -6.91 -4.54 -14.17
N VAL A 52 -6.56 -3.26 -14.09
CA VAL A 52 -7.53 -2.15 -14.12
C VAL A 52 -8.22 -2.06 -15.48
N ALA A 53 -7.49 -2.28 -16.57
CA ALA A 53 -8.08 -2.32 -17.90
C ALA A 53 -9.13 -3.43 -18.02
N GLU A 54 -8.80 -4.64 -17.57
CA GLU A 54 -9.72 -5.78 -17.57
C GLU A 54 -10.91 -5.59 -16.60
N ALA A 55 -10.66 -5.00 -15.43
CA ALA A 55 -11.76 -4.66 -14.51
C ALA A 55 -12.71 -3.63 -15.13
N ASN A 56 -12.19 -2.62 -15.82
CA ASN A 56 -13.01 -1.62 -16.50
C ASN A 56 -13.84 -2.21 -17.65
N THR A 57 -13.30 -3.18 -18.40
CA THR A 57 -14.07 -3.88 -19.43
C THR A 57 -15.13 -4.77 -18.82
N ALA A 58 -14.82 -5.51 -17.75
CA ALA A 58 -15.78 -6.36 -17.05
C ALA A 58 -16.91 -5.55 -16.40
N TYR A 59 -16.61 -4.44 -15.72
CA TYR A 59 -17.60 -3.58 -15.08
C TYR A 59 -18.35 -2.64 -16.04
N ALA A 60 -17.99 -2.63 -17.32
CA ALA A 60 -18.84 -2.05 -18.36
C ALA A 60 -20.16 -2.83 -18.51
N ASP A 61 -20.20 -4.10 -18.10
CA ASP A 61 -21.44 -4.88 -17.98
C ASP A 61 -22.20 -4.49 -16.70
N GLU A 62 -23.44 -4.01 -16.89
CA GLU A 62 -24.34 -3.60 -15.82
C GLU A 62 -24.62 -4.71 -14.80
N SER A 63 -24.69 -5.96 -15.26
CA SER A 63 -24.99 -7.11 -14.40
C SER A 63 -23.85 -7.42 -13.43
N ILE A 64 -22.61 -7.37 -13.93
CA ILE A 64 -21.39 -7.58 -13.15
C ILE A 64 -21.19 -6.42 -12.18
N ARG A 65 -21.43 -5.18 -12.62
CA ARG A 65 -21.36 -3.99 -11.76
C ARG A 65 -22.37 -4.05 -10.62
N ARG A 66 -23.61 -4.45 -10.89
CA ARG A 66 -24.65 -4.56 -9.85
C ARG A 66 -24.32 -5.64 -8.83
N ALA A 67 -23.90 -6.82 -9.29
CA ALA A 67 -23.49 -7.90 -8.41
C ALA A 67 -22.32 -7.50 -7.50
N ALA A 68 -21.33 -6.78 -8.02
CA ALA A 68 -20.20 -6.30 -7.22
C ALA A 68 -20.60 -5.25 -6.18
N LEU A 69 -21.54 -4.36 -6.50
CA LEU A 69 -22.08 -3.39 -5.54
C LEU A 69 -22.83 -4.08 -4.40
N GLU A 70 -23.68 -5.07 -4.72
CA GLU A 70 -24.39 -5.87 -3.71
C GLU A 70 -23.41 -6.61 -2.78
N MET A 71 -22.35 -7.20 -3.35
CA MET A 71 -21.30 -7.85 -2.55
C MET A 71 -20.53 -6.86 -1.66
N ALA A 72 -20.24 -5.66 -2.17
CA ALA A 72 -19.54 -4.63 -1.40
C ALA A 72 -20.39 -4.13 -0.22
N GLU A 73 -21.69 -3.91 -0.43
CA GLU A 73 -22.63 -3.49 0.61
C GLU A 73 -22.80 -4.56 1.70
N ALA A 74 -22.94 -5.83 1.30
CA ALA A 74 -22.98 -6.96 2.22
C ALA A 74 -21.67 -7.10 3.03
N GLY A 75 -20.52 -6.92 2.37
CA GLY A 75 -19.20 -6.98 2.99
C GLY A 75 -18.94 -5.85 3.98
N MET A 76 -19.36 -4.62 3.68
CA MET A 76 -19.27 -3.49 4.62
C MET A 76 -20.10 -3.72 5.88
N SER A 77 -21.33 -4.23 5.72
CA SER A 77 -22.20 -4.56 6.85
C SER A 77 -21.57 -5.64 7.74
N ALA A 78 -21.10 -6.74 7.14
CA ALA A 78 -20.46 -7.82 7.87
C ALA A 78 -19.12 -7.42 8.54
N SER A 79 -18.35 -6.53 7.91
CA SER A 79 -17.09 -6.04 8.48
C SER A 79 -17.33 -5.13 9.69
N ASN A 80 -18.34 -4.27 9.64
CA ASN A 80 -18.72 -3.40 10.76
C ASN A 80 -19.26 -4.22 11.94
N GLU A 81 -20.10 -5.23 11.68
CA GLU A 81 -20.58 -6.15 12.71
C GLU A 81 -19.43 -6.92 13.37
N GLY A 82 -18.45 -7.37 12.59
CA GLY A 82 -17.24 -8.01 13.11
C GLY A 82 -16.39 -7.07 13.97
N LEU A 83 -16.26 -5.81 13.57
CA LEU A 83 -15.59 -4.76 14.34
C LEU A 83 -16.32 -4.46 15.66
N ASP A 84 -17.64 -4.31 15.64
CA ASP A 84 -18.44 -4.09 16.87
C ASP A 84 -18.28 -5.23 17.88
N VAL A 85 -18.16 -6.48 17.40
CA VAL A 85 -17.90 -7.66 18.24
C VAL A 85 -16.49 -7.62 18.86
N VAL A 86 -15.48 -7.20 18.10
CA VAL A 86 -14.07 -7.13 18.55
C VAL A 86 -13.83 -5.94 19.47
N GLU A 87 -14.42 -4.78 19.17
CA GLU A 87 -14.29 -3.54 19.95
C GLU A 87 -15.24 -3.48 21.15
N GLY A 88 -16.15 -4.44 21.27
CA GLY A 88 -17.06 -4.57 22.41
C GLY A 88 -18.17 -3.52 22.46
N HIS A 89 -18.45 -2.84 21.34
CA HIS A 89 -19.58 -1.93 21.20
C HIS A 89 -20.88 -2.74 21.13
N LYS A 90 -21.39 -3.15 22.30
CA LYS A 90 -22.75 -3.69 22.38
C LYS A 90 -23.75 -2.57 22.04
N SER A 91 -24.34 -2.66 20.85
CA SER A 91 -25.55 -1.92 20.50
C SER A 91 -26.69 -2.35 21.44
N GLY A 92 -26.87 -1.60 22.52
CA GLY A 92 -27.98 -1.75 23.44
C GLY A 92 -27.62 -2.41 24.78
N GLY A 93 -27.70 -1.61 25.84
CA GLY A 93 -27.97 -2.10 27.19
C GLY A 93 -26.78 -2.11 28.14
N SER A 94 -26.78 -1.11 29.03
CA SER A 94 -26.06 -1.00 30.30
C SER A 94 -24.67 -0.36 30.24
N ARG A 95 -24.65 0.95 30.53
CA ARG A 95 -23.52 1.61 31.20
C ARG A 95 -23.25 0.87 32.51
N SER A 96 -22.40 -0.16 32.49
CA SER A 96 -21.70 -0.57 33.71
C SER A 96 -20.48 0.33 33.85
N THR A 97 -20.57 1.31 34.74
CA THR A 97 -19.44 2.03 35.31
C THR A 97 -18.37 1.04 35.75
N ARG A 98 -17.31 0.87 34.95
CA ARG A 98 -16.02 0.36 35.43
C ARG A 98 -15.00 1.48 35.25
N GLN A 99 -14.36 1.78 36.37
CA GLN A 99 -13.44 2.87 36.59
C GLN A 99 -12.37 2.94 35.50
N THR A 100 -12.26 4.11 34.88
CA THR A 100 -11.10 4.53 34.11
C THR A 100 -9.92 4.73 35.06
N GLU A 101 -9.07 3.72 35.22
CA GLU A 101 -7.71 3.95 35.73
C GLU A 101 -6.88 4.57 34.59
N LYS A 102 -6.36 5.78 34.86
CA LYS A 102 -5.59 6.60 33.92
C LYS A 102 -4.24 5.92 33.65
N TRP A 103 -4.02 5.45 32.43
CA TRP A 103 -2.85 4.69 32.00
C TRP A 103 -1.68 5.55 31.51
N TRP A 104 -1.67 6.85 31.82
CA TRP A 104 -0.58 7.77 31.47
C TRP A 104 0.07 8.32 32.74
N LYS A 105 1.31 7.89 32.97
CA LYS A 105 2.34 8.59 33.73
C LYS A 105 3.67 8.42 33.01
#